data_AF-A0A9K3N5N0-F1
#
_entry.id   AF-A0A9K3N5N0-F1
#
_cell.length_a   1.000
_cell.length_b   1.000
_cell.length_c   1.000
_cell.angle_alpha   90.00
_cell.angle_beta   90.00
_cell.angle_gamma   90.00
#
_symmetry.space_group_name_H-M   'P 1'
#
loop_
_entity.id
_entity.type
_entity.pdbx_description
1 polymer ?
#
loop_
_entity_poly.entity_id
_entity_poly.type
_entity_poly.pdbx_seq_one_letter_code
_entity_poly.pdbx_strand_id
1 'polypeptide(L)'
;MGLMCGLIMNKGDVNYLKSQKVITGDMRADEVVKLFTAMSQSIPVVKTEEKSKLREVIDEINEVYESGIWMKIYLLLKKLARWLLVVLKAIGSFVESSWKIVAFMVSIVTVFVLTYQAYCDSFGCDKKTVTLLPYVFS
;
A
#
# COMPACT_ATOMS: atom_id res chain seq x y z
N MET A 1 -29.45 -0.99 5.03
CA MET A 1 -29.15 0.07 4.03
C MET A 1 -28.79 -0.65 2.74
N GLY A 2 -29.44 -0.37 1.62
CA GLY A 2 -29.30 -1.20 0.41
C GLY A 2 -27.99 -0.93 -0.37
N LEU A 3 -27.56 -1.92 -1.15
CA LEU A 3 -26.37 -1.93 -2.02
C LEU A 3 -26.27 -0.71 -2.95
N MET A 4 -27.40 -0.10 -3.33
CA MET A 4 -27.46 1.11 -4.14
C MET A 4 -27.09 2.40 -3.39
N CYS A 5 -27.25 2.46 -2.07
CA CYS A 5 -26.97 3.66 -1.28
C CYS A 5 -25.47 3.89 -1.03
N GLY A 6 -24.57 3.01 -1.52
CA GLY A 6 -23.13 3.10 -1.25
C GLY A 6 -22.24 3.38 -2.46
N LEU A 7 -22.79 3.40 -3.68
CA LEU A 7 -22.00 3.42 -4.91
C LEU A 7 -21.48 4.81 -5.31
N ILE A 8 -22.28 5.87 -5.09
CA ILE A 8 -21.92 7.25 -5.43
C ILE A 8 -22.33 8.16 -4.28
N MET A 9 -21.42 8.40 -3.34
CA MET A 9 -21.69 9.19 -2.13
C MET A 9 -20.92 10.51 -2.13
N ASN A 10 -19.82 10.59 -2.88
CA ASN A 10 -18.97 11.76 -2.92
C ASN A 10 -18.48 12.08 -4.35
N LYS A 11 -18.01 13.32 -4.54
CA LYS A 11 -17.43 13.79 -5.82
C LYS A 11 -16.24 12.93 -6.25
N GLY A 12 -15.50 12.39 -5.28
CA GLY A 12 -14.38 11.46 -5.53
C GLY A 12 -14.83 10.19 -6.24
N ASP A 13 -15.96 9.61 -5.82
CA ASP A 13 -16.52 8.40 -6.42
C ASP A 13 -16.97 8.68 -7.86
N VAL A 14 -17.61 9.84 -8.10
CA VAL A 14 -18.00 10.26 -9.44
C VAL A 14 -16.80 10.45 -10.36
N ASN A 15 -15.75 11.13 -9.88
CA ASN A 15 -14.55 11.36 -10.67
C ASN A 15 -13.85 10.04 -11.02
N TYR A 16 -13.81 9.10 -10.08
CA TYR A 16 -13.28 7.76 -10.31
C TYR A 16 -14.11 7.00 -11.36
N LEU A 17 -15.43 7.01 -11.25
CA LEU A 17 -16.33 6.35 -12.21
C LEU A 17 -16.31 7.02 -13.60
N LYS A 18 -16.12 8.33 -13.68
CA LYS A 18 -15.86 9.04 -14.95
C LYS A 18 -14.54 8.60 -15.58
N SER A 19 -13.47 8.49 -14.77
CA SER A 19 -12.16 8.03 -15.27
C SER A 19 -12.21 6.61 -15.82
N GLN A 20 -13.07 5.76 -15.26
CA GLN A 20 -13.32 4.39 -15.74
C GLN A 20 -14.35 4.31 -16.88
N LYS A 21 -14.83 5.44 -17.41
CA LYS A 21 -15.85 5.52 -18.46
C LYS A 21 -17.18 4.82 -18.10
N VAL A 22 -17.47 4.66 -16.81
CA VAL A 22 -18.75 4.13 -16.32
C VAL A 22 -19.80 5.24 -16.36
N ILE A 23 -19.41 6.46 -15.97
CA ILE A 23 -20.23 7.67 -16.12
C ILE A 23 -19.68 8.44 -17.31
N THR A 24 -20.42 8.43 -18.42
CA THR A 24 -20.05 9.09 -19.68
C THR A 24 -20.72 10.46 -19.86
N GLY A 25 -21.63 10.85 -18.95
CA GLY A 25 -22.34 12.12 -19.00
C GLY A 25 -21.46 13.33 -18.64
N ASP A 26 -21.78 14.47 -19.25
CA ASP A 26 -21.06 15.74 -19.04
C ASP A 26 -21.45 16.48 -17.74
N MET A 27 -22.41 15.94 -16.99
CA MET A 27 -22.85 16.52 -15.71
C MET A 27 -21.69 16.69 -14.73
N ARG A 28 -21.67 17.80 -14.00
CA ARG A 28 -20.61 18.06 -13.01
C ARG A 28 -20.69 17.06 -11.86
N ALA A 29 -19.55 16.77 -11.23
CA ALA A 29 -19.48 15.72 -10.22
C ALA A 29 -20.41 15.97 -9.01
N ASP A 30 -20.64 17.23 -8.65
CA ASP A 30 -21.59 17.65 -7.62
C ASP A 30 -23.05 17.43 -8.01
N GLU A 31 -23.40 17.67 -9.27
CA GLU A 31 -24.74 17.42 -9.81
C GLU A 31 -25.06 15.94 -9.87
N VAL A 32 -24.09 15.11 -10.28
CA VAL A 32 -24.21 13.65 -10.30
C VAL A 32 -24.45 13.13 -8.88
N VAL A 33 -23.67 13.57 -7.89
CA VAL A 33 -23.90 13.18 -6.48
C VAL A 33 -25.31 13.56 -6.03
N LYS A 34 -25.75 14.80 -6.34
CA LYS A 34 -27.09 15.28 -5.96
C LYS A 34 -28.20 14.47 -6.62
N LEU A 35 -28.05 14.13 -7.90
CA LEU A 35 -29.01 13.33 -8.66
C LEU A 35 -29.12 11.91 -8.09
N PHE A 36 -28.00 11.24 -7.83
CA PHE A 36 -28.00 9.89 -7.25
C PHE A 36 -28.54 9.88 -5.82
N THR A 37 -28.22 10.90 -5.02
CA THR A 37 -28.77 11.07 -3.67
C THR A 37 -30.29 11.28 -3.72
N ALA A 38 -30.77 12.16 -4.61
CA ALA A 38 -32.19 12.43 -4.81
C ALA A 38 -32.95 11.18 -5.30
N MET A 39 -32.38 10.44 -6.26
CA MET A 39 -32.95 9.16 -6.72
C MET A 39 -33.02 8.15 -5.57
N SER A 40 -31.95 8.00 -4.78
CA SER A 40 -31.93 7.11 -3.62
C SER A 40 -32.98 7.48 -2.57
N GLN A 41 -33.31 8.76 -2.43
CA GLN A 41 -34.37 9.22 -1.53
C GLN A 41 -35.78 9.02 -2.12
N SER A 42 -35.91 9.07 -3.45
CA SER A 42 -37.20 8.92 -4.15
C SER A 42 -37.64 7.47 -4.33
N ILE A 43 -36.75 6.49 -4.19
CA ILE A 43 -37.12 5.08 -4.21
C ILE A 43 -37.86 4.80 -2.90
N PRO A 44 -39.19 4.60 -2.91
CA PRO A 44 -39.87 4.21 -1.70
C PRO A 44 -39.25 2.89 -1.26
N VAL A 45 -38.75 2.83 -0.03
CA VAL A 45 -38.54 1.56 0.66
C VAL A 45 -39.94 0.97 0.77
N VAL A 46 -40.37 0.21 -0.24
CA VAL A 46 -41.70 -0.41 -0.28
C VAL A 46 -41.78 -1.33 0.93
N LYS A 47 -42.34 -0.82 2.02
CA LYS A 47 -42.72 -1.57 3.22
C LYS A 47 -44.04 -2.28 2.91
N THR A 48 -44.05 -3.12 1.89
CA THR A 48 -45.11 -4.12 1.78
C THR A 48 -44.82 -5.18 2.84
N GLU A 49 -45.84 -5.50 3.64
CA GLU A 49 -45.76 -6.48 4.73
C GLU A 49 -45.40 -7.90 4.24
N GLU A 50 -45.51 -8.17 2.94
CA GLU A 50 -44.84 -9.31 2.30
C GLU A 50 -43.41 -8.94 1.92
N LYS A 51 -42.44 -9.56 2.62
CA LYS A 51 -41.06 -9.63 2.17
C LYS A 51 -41.04 -10.29 0.79
N SER A 52 -40.94 -9.49 -0.27
CA SER A 52 -40.71 -10.03 -1.60
C SER A 52 -39.42 -10.86 -1.56
N LYS A 53 -39.39 -12.01 -2.24
CA LYS A 53 -38.19 -12.88 -2.33
C LYS A 53 -36.92 -12.11 -2.71
N LEU A 54 -37.10 -11.00 -3.45
CA LEU A 54 -36.04 -10.10 -3.84
C LEU A 54 -35.41 -9.35 -2.66
N ARG A 55 -36.21 -8.91 -1.67
CA ARG A 55 -35.71 -8.29 -0.43
C ARG A 55 -34.95 -9.28 0.44
N GLU A 56 -35.41 -10.54 0.48
CA GLU A 56 -34.75 -11.60 1.24
C GLU A 56 -33.38 -11.93 0.67
N VAL A 57 -33.27 -12.06 -0.66
CA VAL A 57 -31.98 -12.23 -1.35
C VAL A 57 -31.08 -11.02 -1.18
N ILE A 58 -31.62 -9.79 -1.19
CA ILE A 58 -30.84 -8.57 -0.93
C ILE A 58 -30.33 -8.54 0.50
N ASP A 59 -31.15 -8.91 1.49
CA ASP A 59 -30.74 -8.95 2.89
C ASP A 59 -29.70 -10.06 3.13
N GLU A 60 -29.83 -11.23 2.50
CA GLU A 60 -28.83 -12.31 2.58
C GLU A 60 -27.48 -11.90 1.97
N ILE A 61 -27.50 -11.26 0.79
CA ILE A 61 -26.28 -10.73 0.16
C ILE A 61 -25.68 -9.64 1.05
N ASN A 62 -26.50 -8.75 1.61
CA ASN A 62 -26.04 -7.69 2.50
C ASN A 62 -25.48 -8.25 3.80
N GLU A 63 -26.06 -9.29 4.37
CA GLU A 63 -25.55 -9.98 5.54
C GLU A 63 -24.20 -10.61 5.25
N VAL A 64 -24.01 -11.32 4.13
CA VAL A 64 -22.71 -11.88 3.74
C VAL A 64 -21.66 -10.78 3.50
N TYR A 65 -22.07 -9.63 2.96
CA TYR A 65 -21.18 -8.51 2.69
C TYR A 65 -20.80 -7.73 3.96
N GLU A 66 -21.74 -7.47 4.86
CA GLU A 66 -21.51 -6.78 6.15
C GLU A 66 -20.87 -7.70 7.20
N SER A 67 -21.20 -8.99 7.22
CA SER A 67 -20.54 -10.00 8.07
C SER A 67 -19.16 -10.41 7.55
N GLY A 68 -18.79 -9.93 6.35
CA GLY A 68 -17.52 -10.15 5.71
C GLY A 68 -16.35 -9.68 6.57
N ILE A 69 -15.85 -10.59 7.41
CA ILE A 69 -14.55 -10.52 8.11
C ILE A 69 -13.45 -10.01 7.16
N TRP A 70 -13.56 -10.35 5.88
CA TRP A 70 -12.76 -9.86 4.76
C TRP A 70 -12.67 -8.34 4.63
N MET A 71 -13.75 -7.59 4.83
CA MET A 71 -13.74 -6.12 4.74
C MET A 71 -12.95 -5.51 5.91
N LYS A 72 -13.13 -6.04 7.12
CA LYS A 72 -12.32 -5.66 8.30
C LYS A 72 -10.84 -6.00 8.11
N ILE A 73 -10.54 -7.20 7.61
CA ILE A 73 -9.16 -7.61 7.33
C ILE A 73 -8.53 -6.71 6.27
N TYR A 74 -9.27 -6.38 5.21
CA TYR A 74 -8.79 -5.50 4.14
C TYR A 74 -8.46 -4.09 4.66
N LEU A 75 -9.31 -3.53 5.53
CA LEU A 75 -9.06 -2.24 6.17
C LEU A 75 -7.84 -2.28 7.11
N LEU A 76 -7.66 -3.39 7.85
CA LEU A 76 -6.48 -3.60 8.70
C LEU A 76 -5.21 -3.72 7.87
N LEU A 77 -5.21 -4.52 6.79
CA LEU A 77 -4.09 -4.65 5.86
C LEU A 77 -3.74 -3.31 5.22
N LYS A 78 -4.73 -2.52 4.81
CA LYS A 78 -4.52 -1.16 4.26
C LYS A 78 -3.92 -0.21 5.29
N LYS A 79 -4.26 -0.36 6.57
CA LYS A 79 -3.67 0.43 7.66
C LYS A 79 -2.22 0.00 7.93
N LEU A 80 -1.96 -1.31 7.96
CA LEU A 80 -0.62 -1.87 8.12
C LEU A 80 0.30 -1.49 6.97
N ALA A 81 -0.14 -1.59 5.72
CA ALA A 81 0.65 -1.21 4.56
C ALA A 81 1.04 0.28 4.58
N ARG A 82 0.13 1.17 5.00
CA ARG A 82 0.45 2.59 5.21
C ARG A 82 1.47 2.80 6.32
N TRP A 83 1.31 2.10 7.44
CA TRP A 83 2.25 2.20 8.56
C TRP A 83 3.64 1.70 8.16
N LEU A 84 3.69 0.57 7.46
CA LEU A 84 4.92 -0.02 6.91
C LEU A 84 5.61 0.96 5.95
N LEU A 85 4.87 1.61 5.05
CA LEU A 85 5.42 2.62 4.13
C LEU A 85 6.03 3.82 4.86
N VAL A 86 5.39 4.30 5.94
CA VAL A 86 5.93 5.41 6.74
C VAL A 86 7.22 5.00 7.43
N VAL A 87 7.25 3.80 8.02
CA VAL A 87 8.44 3.25 8.68
C VAL A 87 9.56 3.00 7.67
N LEU A 88 9.28 2.39 6.52
CA LEU A 88 10.24 2.17 5.44
C LEU A 88 10.78 3.49 4.89
N LYS A 89 9.95 4.54 4.78
CA LYS A 89 10.41 5.86 4.35
C LYS A 89 11.32 6.52 5.38
N ALA A 90 11.01 6.37 6.67
CA ALA A 90 11.87 6.87 7.75
C ALA A 90 13.21 6.14 7.81
N ILE A 91 13.20 4.81 7.68
CA ILE A 91 14.42 3.98 7.66
C ILE A 91 15.21 4.24 6.37
N GLY A 92 14.56 4.31 5.21
CA GLY A 92 15.20 4.60 3.92
C GLY A 92 15.91 5.95 3.93
N SER A 93 15.29 6.98 4.53
CA SER A 93 15.94 8.28 4.76
C SER A 93 17.16 8.19 5.68
N PHE A 94 17.17 7.25 6.64
CA PHE A 94 18.32 7.02 7.52
C PHE A 94 19.44 6.23 6.83
N VAL A 95 19.09 5.26 6.00
CA VAL A 95 20.04 4.44 5.22
C VAL A 95 20.77 5.29 4.18
N GLU A 96 20.08 6.21 3.51
CA GLU A 96 20.69 7.12 2.53
C GLU A 96 21.73 8.05 3.18
N SER A 97 21.45 8.51 4.41
CA SER A 97 22.41 9.29 5.20
C SER A 97 23.57 8.44 5.75
N SER A 98 23.30 7.18 6.10
CA SER A 98 24.30 6.27 6.69
C SER A 98 25.25 5.66 5.65
N TRP A 99 24.83 5.51 4.39
CA TRP A 99 25.66 4.96 3.31
C TRP A 99 26.92 5.79 3.05
N LYS A 100 26.84 7.12 3.18
CA LYS A 100 28.00 8.02 3.06
C LYS A 100 29.06 7.76 4.14
N ILE A 101 28.64 7.48 5.37
CA ILE A 101 29.53 7.18 6.49
C ILE A 101 30.18 5.81 6.30
N VAL A 102 29.41 4.82 5.87
CA VAL A 102 29.93 3.47 5.57
C VAL A 102 30.95 3.53 4.42
N ALA A 103 30.65 4.25 3.33
CA ALA A 103 31.56 4.42 2.21
C ALA A 103 32.88 5.10 2.63
N PHE A 104 32.81 6.10 3.52
CA PHE A 104 34.00 6.75 4.07
C PHE A 104 34.86 5.79 4.90
N MET A 105 34.23 5.00 5.79
CA MET A 105 34.96 4.00 6.58
C MET A 105 35.60 2.92 5.71
N VAL A 106 34.91 2.45 4.67
CA VAL A 106 35.45 1.49 3.70
C VAL A 106 36.64 2.09 2.94
N SER A 107 36.57 3.37 2.56
CA SER A 107 37.67 4.07 1.91
C SER A 107 38.92 4.10 2.80
N ILE A 108 38.77 4.46 4.09
CA ILE A 108 39.89 4.47 5.05
C ILE A 108 40.51 3.08 5.19
N VAL A 109 39.69 2.04 5.41
CA VAL A 109 40.18 0.66 5.54
C VAL A 109 40.93 0.23 4.29
N THR A 110 40.45 0.60 3.10
CA THR A 110 41.11 0.28 1.83
C THR A 110 42.51 0.90 1.75
N VAL A 111 42.66 2.17 2.16
CA VAL A 111 43.98 2.83 2.19
C VAL A 111 44.94 2.11 3.13
N PHE A 112 44.49 1.71 4.32
CA PHE A 112 45.31 0.96 5.26
C PHE A 112 45.73 -0.40 4.71
N VAL A 113 44.80 -1.13 4.08
CA VAL A 113 45.09 -2.44 3.45
C VAL A 113 46.11 -2.30 2.33
N LEU A 114 45.96 -1.31 1.44
CA LEU A 114 46.91 -1.07 0.35
C LEU A 114 48.29 -0.66 0.86
N THR A 115 48.34 0.18 1.89
CA THR A 115 49.59 0.58 2.53
C THR A 115 50.29 -0.62 3.18
N TYR A 116 49.52 -1.48 3.86
CA TYR A 116 50.04 -2.70 4.46
C TYR A 116 50.55 -3.68 3.40
N GLN A 117 49.83 -3.84 2.29
CA GLN A 117 50.26 -4.67 1.17
C GLN A 117 51.58 -4.16 0.56
N ALA A 118 51.71 -2.86 0.33
CA ALA A 118 52.95 -2.26 -0.20
C ALA A 118 54.13 -2.38 0.79
N TYR A 119 53.87 -2.25 2.09
CA TYR A 119 54.87 -2.51 3.13
C TYR A 119 55.30 -3.98 3.13
N CYS A 120 54.36 -4.90 3.02
CA CYS A 120 54.63 -6.33 2.95
C CYS A 120 55.39 -6.75 1.69
N ASP A 121 55.13 -6.10 0.55
CA ASP A 121 55.85 -6.36 -0.71
C ASP A 121 57.29 -5.84 -0.67
N SER A 122 57.56 -4.75 0.07
CA SER A 122 58.90 -4.15 0.17
C SER A 122 59.77 -4.74 1.27
N PHE A 123 59.19 -5.10 2.42
CA PHE A 123 59.92 -5.62 3.57
C PHE A 123 59.79 -7.14 3.74
N GLY A 124 59.04 -7.82 2.88
CA GLY A 124 58.88 -9.27 2.89
C GLY A 124 58.04 -9.75 4.06
N CYS A 125 56.71 -9.61 3.97
CA CYS A 125 55.82 -10.34 4.88
C CYS A 125 55.80 -11.82 4.51
N ASP A 126 56.23 -12.67 5.44
CA ASP A 126 56.23 -14.11 5.27
C ASP A 126 54.81 -14.63 4.97
N LYS A 127 54.67 -15.42 3.89
CA LYS A 127 53.39 -15.89 3.37
C LYS A 127 52.80 -16.96 4.30
N LYS A 128 52.13 -16.52 5.36
CA LYS A 128 51.10 -17.32 6.05
C LYS A 128 49.75 -16.64 5.89
N THR A 129 49.17 -16.89 4.71
CA THR A 129 47.73 -17.13 4.49
C THR A 129 46.78 -16.52 5.51
N VAL A 130 46.29 -15.31 5.22
CA VAL A 130 44.90 -14.98 5.53
C VAL A 130 44.14 -15.09 4.23
N THR A 131 43.78 -16.32 3.88
CA THR A 131 42.84 -16.60 2.81
C THR A 131 41.50 -16.01 3.25
N LEU A 132 41.18 -14.79 2.80
CA LEU A 132 39.81 -14.29 2.82
C LEU A 132 39.04 -15.08 1.76
N LEU A 133 38.66 -16.31 2.10
CA LEU A 133 37.63 -17.03 1.36
C LEU A 133 36.31 -16.26 1.53
N PRO A 134 35.53 -16.11 0.45
CA PRO A 134 34.34 -15.29 0.46
C PRO A 134 33.27 -15.97 1.32
N TYR A 135 32.52 -15.14 2.04
CA TYR A 135 31.25 -15.50 2.67
C TYR A 135 30.42 -16.40 1.75
N VAL A 136 30.13 -17.62 2.20
CA VAL A 136 29.01 -18.42 1.69
C VAL A 136 28.18 -18.86 2.88
N PHE A 137 26.94 -18.41 2.90
CA PHE A 137 25.85 -18.88 3.76
C PHE A 137 25.64 -20.39 3.54
N SER A 138 25.69 -21.19 4.61
CA SER A 138 24.63 -22.13 5.01
C SER A 138 24.98 -22.80 6.35
#